data_AF-A0AAU4YYK3-F1
#
_entry.id   AF-A0AAU4YYK3-F1
#
_cell.length_a   1.000
_cell.length_b   1.000
_cell.length_c   1.000
_cell.angle_alpha   90.00
_cell.angle_beta   90.00
_cell.angle_gamma   90.00
#
_symmetry.space_group_name_H-M   'P 1'
#
loop_
_entity.id
_entity.type
_entity.pdbx_description
1 polymer ?
#
loop_
_entity_poly.entity_id
_entity_poly.type
_entity_poly.pdbx_seq_one_letter_code
_entity_poly.pdbx_strand_id
1 'polypeptide(L)'
;MTDDMTTGVPETGNVIEEATDTGTASGDVPGAGTWAGIVPVPGLVTGPGVGAGAGATLPFGRAAVALELKRGEFDLAVQLGHIRTTQGKSPGRPWVSQQEIERLRGADGFPDALRERVRTVGTAEAALLIASTPARFTRLARTGHLTPIRFYLNRYRAVVWLYLASEIQDFATRNPDLLDGRLPAGLRARLDDGEDWRARNWRGRRLGILLRQAEGPWGRTAAIASLLDPVQLAEVVDDPYERAHLERLRPEPPHGRTESLAVREITDRLLLADDPDEILWHRMSLALSLDEARASGQAPRPDGDRVRLPRPGSPGDAPAAGAGARPAGWTEPRSRPSGEWSLPAPPRRDGAARHRAPSGQVTRGLLARWRLRRASPSRTG
;
A
#
# COMPACT_ATOMS: atom_id res chain seq x y z
N MET A 1 -70.29 -11.44 43.32
CA MET A 1 -71.43 -12.28 43.71
C MET A 1 -71.11 -13.71 43.35
N THR A 2 -70.48 -14.50 44.21
CA THR A 2 -69.93 -14.27 45.57
C THR A 2 -68.73 -15.23 45.67
N ASP A 3 -67.53 -14.77 46.05
CA ASP A 3 -66.90 -14.92 47.38
C ASP A 3 -66.52 -16.40 47.69
N ASP A 4 -65.41 -16.78 48.31
CA ASP A 4 -64.28 -16.06 48.93
C ASP A 4 -63.04 -17.02 48.90
N MET A 5 -61.83 -16.58 48.55
CA MET A 5 -60.70 -16.16 49.42
C MET A 5 -60.05 -17.20 50.37
N THR A 6 -58.76 -16.95 50.63
CA THR A 6 -57.96 -17.31 51.82
C THR A 6 -57.33 -18.72 51.89
N THR A 7 -56.08 -18.94 52.34
CA THR A 7 -54.79 -18.20 52.44
C THR A 7 -53.77 -19.24 52.95
N GLY A 8 -52.48 -19.17 52.58
CA GLY A 8 -51.44 -19.87 53.38
C GLY A 8 -50.12 -20.20 52.68
N VAL A 9 -49.09 -19.39 52.94
CA VAL A 9 -47.65 -19.70 52.78
C VAL A 9 -47.00 -19.33 54.11
N PRO A 10 -46.17 -20.21 54.71
CA PRO A 10 -44.73 -19.90 54.87
C PRO A 10 -43.83 -21.17 54.74
N GLU A 11 -42.58 -21.06 54.25
CA GLU A 11 -41.29 -21.13 55.01
C GLU A 11 -40.99 -22.46 55.75
N THR A 12 -39.77 -22.99 55.92
CA THR A 12 -38.36 -22.63 55.55
C THR A 12 -37.43 -23.85 55.76
N GLY A 13 -36.19 -23.81 55.24
CA GLY A 13 -35.04 -24.66 55.68
C GLY A 13 -34.96 -26.06 55.03
N ASN A 14 -34.03 -26.42 54.12
CA ASN A 14 -32.63 -26.05 53.79
C ASN A 14 -31.53 -26.80 54.60
N VAL A 15 -30.41 -27.09 53.92
CA VAL A 15 -29.15 -27.83 54.27
C VAL A 15 -29.01 -29.12 53.43
N ILE A 16 -27.94 -29.45 52.69
CA ILE A 16 -26.79 -28.81 51.98
C ILE A 16 -25.96 -29.99 51.42
N GLU A 17 -25.50 -29.91 50.16
CA GLU A 17 -24.17 -30.31 49.60
C GLU A 17 -24.26 -30.01 48.07
N GLU A 18 -23.59 -28.98 47.53
CA GLU A 18 -22.20 -28.98 47.00
C GLU A 18 -21.83 -30.22 46.16
N ALA A 19 -21.22 -30.15 44.97
CA ALA A 19 -20.90 -29.05 44.03
C ALA A 19 -20.65 -29.69 42.63
N THR A 20 -20.37 -29.04 41.49
CA THR A 20 -19.96 -27.66 41.14
C THR A 20 -20.63 -27.22 39.81
N ASP A 21 -20.67 -25.91 39.52
CA ASP A 21 -21.07 -25.34 38.23
C ASP A 21 -19.90 -24.61 37.55
N THR A 22 -19.76 -24.75 36.22
CA THR A 22 -18.96 -23.86 35.35
C THR A 22 -19.61 -23.69 33.98
N GLY A 23 -20.84 -23.17 33.94
CA GLY A 23 -21.46 -22.67 32.71
C GLY A 23 -20.70 -21.48 32.10
N THR A 24 -20.07 -21.69 30.94
CA THR A 24 -19.50 -20.59 30.13
C THR A 24 -20.50 -20.16 29.06
N ALA A 25 -20.94 -18.91 29.12
CA ALA A 25 -21.91 -18.36 28.17
C ALA A 25 -21.28 -18.11 26.79
N SER A 26 -21.85 -18.71 25.73
CA SER A 26 -21.40 -18.49 24.36
C SER A 26 -21.95 -17.18 23.80
N GLY A 27 -21.09 -16.17 23.67
CA GLY A 27 -21.37 -14.93 22.94
C GLY A 27 -20.57 -14.88 21.65
N ASP A 28 -21.11 -15.42 20.56
CA ASP A 28 -20.38 -15.52 19.29
C ASP A 28 -20.35 -14.21 18.50
N VAL A 29 -19.15 -13.87 18.03
CA VAL A 29 -18.84 -12.64 17.30
C VAL A 29 -18.86 -12.95 15.79
N PRO A 30 -19.49 -12.11 14.93
CA PRO A 30 -19.36 -12.26 13.48
C PRO A 30 -17.93 -11.90 13.05
N GLY A 31 -17.09 -12.94 12.98
CA GLY A 31 -15.65 -12.84 12.79
C GLY A 31 -15.20 -12.54 11.35
N ALA A 32 -13.95 -12.06 11.30
CA ALA A 32 -13.06 -11.89 10.15
C ALA A 32 -13.40 -12.67 8.86
N GLY A 33 -13.47 -11.93 7.75
CA GLY A 33 -13.56 -12.51 6.41
C GLY A 33 -12.33 -13.37 6.09
N THR A 34 -12.59 -14.65 5.80
CA THR A 34 -11.59 -15.69 5.54
C THR A 34 -10.82 -15.43 4.23
N TRP A 35 -9.50 -15.19 4.33
CA TRP A 35 -8.60 -15.20 3.17
C TRP A 35 -7.89 -16.56 3.08
N ALA A 36 -8.56 -17.56 2.51
CA ALA A 36 -8.01 -18.90 2.33
C ALA A 36 -7.69 -19.20 0.85
N GLY A 37 -6.48 -19.75 0.63
CA GLY A 37 -6.20 -20.65 -0.50
C GLY A 37 -5.95 -20.03 -1.87
N ILE A 38 -4.71 -19.59 -2.13
CA ILE A 38 -4.14 -19.68 -3.49
C ILE A 38 -3.23 -20.93 -3.51
N VAL A 39 -3.70 -21.98 -4.17
CA VAL A 39 -2.93 -23.22 -4.40
C VAL A 39 -2.02 -23.01 -5.61
N PRO A 40 -0.72 -23.37 -5.55
CA PRO A 40 0.14 -23.30 -6.73
C PRO A 40 -0.19 -24.43 -7.71
N VAL A 41 -0.50 -24.06 -8.96
CA VAL A 41 -0.61 -25.02 -10.08
C VAL A 41 0.75 -25.12 -10.79
N PRO A 42 1.39 -26.30 -10.84
CA PRO A 42 2.66 -26.46 -11.55
C PRO A 42 2.46 -26.81 -13.03
N GLY A 43 3.34 -26.28 -13.88
CA GLY A 43 3.65 -26.86 -15.20
C GLY A 43 2.94 -26.24 -16.39
N LEU A 44 3.59 -25.28 -17.05
CA LEU A 44 3.47 -25.13 -18.50
C LEU A 44 4.87 -25.09 -19.13
N VAL A 45 5.09 -25.98 -20.09
CA VAL A 45 6.37 -26.15 -20.80
C VAL A 45 6.60 -24.98 -21.76
N THR A 46 7.75 -24.33 -21.66
CA THR A 46 8.20 -23.32 -22.62
C THR A 46 8.77 -23.99 -23.87
N GLY A 47 7.96 -24.04 -24.95
CA GLY A 47 8.46 -24.31 -26.30
C GLY A 47 9.25 -23.12 -26.88
N PRO A 48 10.20 -23.34 -27.81
CA PRO A 48 11.00 -22.27 -28.39
C PRO A 48 10.18 -21.35 -29.29
N GLY A 49 10.51 -20.05 -29.27
CA GLY A 49 9.68 -19.01 -29.87
C GLY A 49 9.67 -19.02 -31.40
N VAL A 50 8.47 -18.84 -31.96
CA VAL A 50 8.28 -18.39 -33.35
C VAL A 50 8.04 -16.88 -33.32
N GLY A 51 8.79 -16.13 -34.13
CA GLY A 51 8.76 -14.68 -34.13
C GLY A 51 7.45 -14.10 -34.69
N ALA A 52 6.48 -13.84 -33.83
CA ALA A 52 5.41 -12.90 -34.12
C ALA A 52 5.98 -11.46 -34.10
N GLY A 53 5.62 -10.65 -35.10
CA GLY A 53 6.26 -9.36 -35.35
C GLY A 53 6.31 -8.44 -34.12
N ALA A 54 7.42 -7.73 -33.94
CA ALA A 54 7.63 -6.79 -32.84
C ALA A 54 6.62 -5.63 -32.90
N GLY A 55 5.44 -5.85 -32.33
CA GLY A 55 4.35 -4.88 -32.31
C GLY A 55 4.81 -3.57 -31.70
N ALA A 56 4.51 -2.47 -32.38
CA ALA A 56 4.81 -1.13 -31.90
C ALA A 56 4.32 -1.01 -30.45
N THR A 57 5.21 -0.60 -29.54
CA THR A 57 4.88 -0.45 -28.12
C THR A 57 4.95 1.03 -27.78
N LEU A 58 3.87 1.60 -27.27
CA LEU A 58 3.83 3.02 -26.94
C LEU A 58 4.29 3.27 -25.50
N PRO A 59 5.10 4.33 -25.27
CA PRO A 59 5.43 4.77 -23.93
C PRO A 59 4.17 5.35 -23.25
N PHE A 60 4.10 5.18 -21.93
CA PHE A 60 3.02 5.60 -21.04
C PHE A 60 2.22 6.83 -21.48
N GLY A 61 2.89 7.98 -21.70
CA GLY A 61 2.22 9.23 -22.05
C GLY A 61 1.51 9.22 -23.41
N ARG A 62 2.06 8.52 -24.41
CA ARG A 62 1.41 8.34 -25.72
C ARG A 62 0.26 7.34 -25.65
N ALA A 63 0.40 6.30 -24.84
CA ALA A 63 -0.69 5.34 -24.60
C ALA A 63 -1.89 6.00 -23.89
N ALA A 64 -1.67 6.89 -22.92
CA ALA A 64 -2.73 7.64 -22.26
C ALA A 64 -3.52 8.54 -23.23
N VAL A 65 -2.82 9.27 -24.10
CA VAL A 65 -3.46 10.08 -25.17
C VAL A 65 -4.20 9.17 -26.16
N ALA A 66 -3.62 8.04 -26.56
CA ALA A 66 -4.25 7.11 -27.50
C ALA A 66 -5.54 6.47 -26.94
N LEU A 67 -5.66 6.31 -25.63
CA LEU A 67 -6.86 5.80 -24.95
C LEU A 67 -7.78 6.92 -24.42
N GLU A 68 -7.48 8.18 -24.74
CA GLU A 68 -8.24 9.36 -24.29
C GLU A 68 -8.47 9.45 -22.77
N LEU A 69 -7.50 8.96 -21.99
CA LEU A 69 -7.51 9.00 -20.53
C LEU A 69 -6.61 10.11 -20.01
N LYS A 70 -7.03 10.80 -18.95
CA LYS A 70 -6.12 11.65 -18.16
C LYS A 70 -5.04 10.78 -17.54
N ARG A 71 -3.87 11.36 -17.27
CA ARG A 71 -2.72 10.64 -16.68
C ARG A 71 -3.11 9.81 -15.44
N GLY A 72 -3.84 10.40 -14.50
CA GLY A 72 -4.29 9.71 -13.28
C GLY A 72 -5.32 8.60 -13.52
N GLU A 73 -6.17 8.74 -14.55
CA GLU A 73 -7.14 7.71 -14.96
C GLU A 73 -6.42 6.52 -15.59
N PHE A 74 -5.43 6.77 -16.45
CA PHE A 74 -4.58 5.74 -17.04
C PHE A 74 -3.71 5.04 -15.98
N ASP A 75 -3.05 5.80 -15.08
CA ASP A 75 -2.34 5.25 -13.91
C ASP A 75 -3.24 4.30 -13.11
N LEU A 76 -4.54 4.61 -13.00
CA LEU A 76 -5.50 3.76 -12.31
C LEU A 76 -5.90 2.53 -13.13
N ALA A 77 -6.15 2.69 -14.43
CA ALA A 77 -6.48 1.61 -15.33
C ALA A 77 -5.40 0.52 -15.35
N VAL A 78 -4.11 0.91 -15.25
CA VAL A 78 -2.99 -0.02 -15.08
C VAL A 78 -3.00 -0.68 -13.70
N GLN A 79 -3.20 0.08 -12.62
CA GLN A 79 -3.24 -0.47 -11.24
C GLN A 79 -4.41 -1.45 -11.01
N LEU A 80 -5.54 -1.23 -11.67
CA LEU A 80 -6.71 -2.11 -11.67
C LEU A 80 -6.64 -3.24 -12.73
N GLY A 81 -5.55 -3.33 -13.50
CA GLY A 81 -5.36 -4.37 -14.52
C GLY A 81 -6.29 -4.28 -15.74
N HIS A 82 -6.92 -3.13 -15.97
CA HIS A 82 -7.79 -2.89 -17.13
C HIS A 82 -6.99 -2.64 -18.42
N ILE A 83 -5.77 -2.11 -18.28
CA ILE A 83 -4.77 -1.97 -19.35
C ILE A 83 -3.63 -2.94 -19.03
N ARG A 84 -3.35 -3.86 -19.95
CA ARG A 84 -2.19 -4.76 -19.85
C ARG A 84 -0.93 -4.03 -20.30
N THR A 85 0.04 -3.97 -19.40
CA THR A 85 1.34 -3.33 -19.66
C THR A 85 2.43 -4.36 -19.91
N THR A 86 3.28 -4.10 -20.89
CA THR A 86 4.50 -4.88 -21.14
C THR A 86 5.72 -4.16 -20.56
N GLN A 87 6.71 -4.95 -20.13
CA GLN A 87 8.06 -4.43 -19.89
C GLN A 87 8.62 -3.92 -21.23
N GLY A 88 8.95 -2.63 -21.30
CA GLY A 88 9.60 -2.06 -22.47
C GLY A 88 11.12 -2.17 -22.40
N LYS A 89 11.80 -1.64 -23.42
CA LYS A 89 13.27 -1.68 -23.54
C LYS A 89 14.04 -0.80 -22.52
N SER A 90 13.37 -0.23 -21.52
CA SER A 90 13.98 0.64 -20.52
C SER A 90 13.34 0.41 -19.16
N PRO A 91 14.13 0.24 -18.09
CA PRO A 91 13.63 -0.09 -16.76
C PRO A 91 12.77 1.03 -16.16
N GLY A 92 11.79 0.65 -15.33
CA GLY A 92 11.09 1.57 -14.42
C GLY A 92 9.89 2.34 -14.99
N ARG A 93 9.44 2.09 -16.23
CA ARG A 93 8.16 2.60 -16.74
C ARG A 93 7.42 1.53 -17.53
N PRO A 94 6.14 1.26 -17.26
CA PRO A 94 5.35 0.33 -18.08
C PRO A 94 5.05 0.91 -19.46
N TRP A 95 5.03 0.04 -20.47
CA TRP A 95 4.67 0.36 -21.85
C TRP A 95 3.37 -0.38 -22.22
N VAL A 96 2.68 0.05 -23.27
CA VAL A 96 1.46 -0.62 -23.75
C VAL A 96 1.63 -1.01 -25.22
N SER A 97 1.33 -2.27 -25.56
CA SER A 97 1.40 -2.74 -26.94
C SER A 97 0.30 -2.11 -27.79
N GLN A 98 0.58 -1.85 -29.07
CA GLN A 98 -0.42 -1.32 -30.00
C GLN A 98 -1.66 -2.21 -30.09
N GLN A 99 -1.49 -3.54 -29.95
CA GLN A 99 -2.59 -4.51 -29.91
C GLN A 99 -3.52 -4.30 -28.71
N GLU A 100 -2.98 -3.96 -27.53
CA GLU A 100 -3.80 -3.68 -26.34
C GLU A 100 -4.56 -2.35 -26.49
N ILE A 101 -3.95 -1.36 -27.15
CA ILE A 101 -4.61 -0.09 -27.48
C ILE A 101 -5.77 -0.33 -28.45
N GLU A 102 -5.54 -1.13 -29.50
CA GLU A 102 -6.58 -1.45 -30.48
C GLU A 102 -7.73 -2.25 -29.86
N ARG A 103 -7.42 -3.25 -29.01
CA ARG A 103 -8.43 -3.99 -28.24
C ARG A 103 -9.31 -3.08 -27.38
N LEU A 104 -8.73 -2.04 -26.78
CA LEU A 104 -9.47 -1.11 -25.93
C LEU A 104 -10.28 -0.10 -26.75
N ARG A 105 -9.77 0.34 -27.91
CA ARG A 105 -10.49 1.22 -28.84
C ARG A 105 -11.66 0.55 -29.55
N GLY A 106 -11.48 -0.72 -29.93
CA GLY A 106 -12.53 -1.56 -30.52
C GLY A 106 -13.51 -2.17 -29.51
N ALA A 107 -13.46 -1.77 -28.24
CA ALA A 107 -14.43 -2.20 -27.23
C ALA A 107 -15.66 -1.28 -27.25
N ASP A 108 -16.84 -1.87 -27.06
CA ASP A 108 -18.10 -1.13 -27.04
C ASP A 108 -18.10 -0.03 -25.97
N GLY A 109 -18.58 1.16 -26.35
CA GLY A 109 -18.61 2.32 -25.47
C GLY A 109 -17.24 2.97 -25.19
N PHE A 110 -16.19 2.66 -25.94
CA PHE A 110 -14.93 3.42 -25.87
C PHE A 110 -15.15 4.91 -26.26
N PRO A 111 -14.55 5.88 -25.55
CA PRO A 111 -13.69 5.74 -24.37
C PRO A 111 -14.44 5.71 -23.03
N ASP A 112 -15.72 6.07 -23.01
CA ASP A 112 -16.43 6.38 -21.76
C ASP A 112 -16.67 5.16 -20.86
N ALA A 113 -16.87 3.97 -21.43
CA ALA A 113 -16.93 2.72 -20.68
C ALA A 113 -15.60 2.40 -19.96
N LEU A 114 -14.46 2.78 -20.54
CA LEU A 114 -13.15 2.65 -19.88
C LEU A 114 -12.96 3.72 -18.81
N ARG A 115 -13.44 4.95 -19.06
CA ARG A 115 -13.41 6.07 -18.10
C ARG A 115 -14.25 5.76 -16.86
N GLU A 116 -15.46 5.24 -16.99
CA GLU A 116 -16.33 4.94 -15.84
C GLU A 116 -15.72 3.85 -14.94
N ARG A 117 -15.09 2.83 -15.53
CA ARG A 117 -14.35 1.78 -14.79
C ARG A 117 -13.18 2.31 -13.96
N VAL A 118 -12.67 3.51 -14.25
CA VAL A 118 -11.60 4.18 -13.49
C VAL A 118 -12.06 5.49 -12.85
N ARG A 119 -13.36 5.78 -12.87
CA ARG A 119 -13.90 7.02 -12.31
C ARG A 119 -13.77 6.99 -10.80
N THR A 120 -12.98 7.91 -10.28
CA THR A 120 -12.81 8.11 -8.84
C THR A 120 -13.63 9.27 -8.34
N VAL A 121 -14.39 9.06 -7.27
CA VAL A 121 -15.30 10.04 -6.66
C VAL A 121 -14.92 10.33 -5.21
N GLY A 122 -15.16 11.56 -4.77
CA GLY A 122 -14.99 11.95 -3.36
C GLY A 122 -16.24 11.66 -2.52
N THR A 123 -16.12 11.69 -1.19
CA THR A 123 -17.19 11.36 -0.22
C THR A 123 -18.58 11.94 -0.55
N ALA A 124 -18.67 13.21 -0.99
CA ALA A 124 -19.94 13.87 -1.26
C ALA A 124 -20.61 13.33 -2.54
N GLU A 125 -19.86 13.23 -3.64
CA GLU A 125 -20.33 12.66 -4.91
C GLU A 125 -20.66 11.17 -4.75
N ALA A 126 -19.82 10.44 -4.02
CA ALA A 126 -20.02 9.03 -3.71
C ALA A 126 -21.30 8.75 -2.92
N ALA A 127 -21.70 9.65 -2.01
CA ALA A 127 -22.96 9.56 -1.30
C ALA A 127 -24.17 9.84 -2.23
N LEU A 128 -24.05 10.80 -3.15
CA LEU A 128 -25.07 11.10 -4.15
C LEU A 128 -25.30 9.92 -5.12
N LEU A 129 -24.24 9.23 -5.55
CA LEU A 129 -24.33 8.05 -6.44
C LEU A 129 -25.20 6.92 -5.88
N ILE A 130 -25.39 6.87 -4.55
CA ILE A 130 -26.15 5.80 -3.85
C ILE A 130 -27.34 6.36 -3.07
N ALA A 131 -27.81 7.56 -3.43
CA ALA A 131 -28.94 8.25 -2.82
C ALA A 131 -28.85 8.37 -1.27
N SER A 132 -27.64 8.54 -0.74
CA SER A 132 -27.39 8.56 0.71
C SER A 132 -26.75 9.86 1.19
N THR A 133 -26.68 10.06 2.51
CA THR A 133 -26.08 11.25 3.10
C THR A 133 -24.55 11.11 3.21
N PRO A 134 -23.77 12.20 3.05
CA PRO A 134 -22.31 12.15 3.24
C PRO A 134 -21.87 11.65 4.62
N ALA A 135 -22.67 11.94 5.65
CA ALA A 135 -22.44 11.43 7.01
C ALA A 135 -22.70 9.93 7.15
N ARG A 136 -23.62 9.34 6.37
CA ARG A 136 -23.80 7.89 6.33
C ARG A 136 -22.71 7.21 5.51
N PHE A 137 -22.42 7.72 4.32
CA PHE A 137 -21.31 7.22 3.48
C PHE A 137 -19.99 7.18 4.27
N THR A 138 -19.67 8.26 5.01
CA THR A 138 -18.46 8.32 5.85
C THR A 138 -18.44 7.24 6.93
N ARG A 139 -19.59 6.91 7.54
CA ARG A 139 -19.71 5.84 8.53
C ARG A 139 -19.50 4.44 7.93
N LEU A 140 -20.02 4.19 6.73
CA LEU A 140 -19.78 2.94 5.99
C LEU A 140 -18.31 2.78 5.58
N ALA A 141 -17.67 3.86 5.11
CA ALA A 141 -16.25 3.86 4.77
C ALA A 141 -15.35 3.66 6.00
N ARG A 142 -15.62 4.37 7.12
CA ARG A 142 -14.89 4.17 8.40
C ARG A 142 -14.98 2.75 8.95
N THR A 143 -16.06 2.04 8.67
CA THR A 143 -16.28 0.65 9.13
C THR A 143 -15.84 -0.40 8.10
N GLY A 144 -15.10 0.01 7.07
CA GLY A 144 -14.44 -0.88 6.11
C GLY A 144 -15.32 -1.39 4.96
N HIS A 145 -16.62 -1.06 4.93
CA HIS A 145 -17.56 -1.49 3.88
C HIS A 145 -17.21 -0.92 2.49
N LEU A 146 -16.55 0.24 2.49
CA LEU A 146 -16.10 0.93 1.28
C LEU A 146 -14.60 1.22 1.43
N THR A 147 -13.79 0.59 0.57
CA THR A 147 -12.33 0.73 0.62
C THR A 147 -11.87 1.82 -0.34
N PRO A 148 -11.19 2.89 0.13
CA PRO A 148 -10.63 3.90 -0.75
C PRO A 148 -9.66 3.29 -1.77
N ILE A 149 -9.64 3.82 -2.98
CA ILE A 149 -8.64 3.47 -4.00
C ILE A 149 -7.44 4.41 -3.94
N ARG A 150 -7.67 5.68 -3.62
CA ARG A 150 -6.64 6.72 -3.48
C ARG A 150 -7.00 7.71 -2.38
N PHE A 151 -6.03 8.56 -2.04
CA PHE A 151 -6.29 9.80 -1.33
C PHE A 151 -5.54 10.95 -2.02
N TYR A 152 -5.80 12.17 -1.56
CA TYR A 152 -4.90 13.30 -1.70
C TYR A 152 -4.97 14.16 -0.43
N LEU A 153 -3.94 14.96 -0.17
CA LEU A 153 -4.03 15.98 0.88
C LEU A 153 -4.53 17.29 0.28
N ASN A 154 -5.55 17.89 0.91
CA ASN A 154 -6.01 19.22 0.50
C ASN A 154 -5.03 20.33 0.94
N ARG A 155 -5.32 21.59 0.57
CA ARG A 155 -4.49 22.76 0.96
C ARG A 155 -4.29 22.90 2.48
N TYR A 156 -5.21 22.37 3.27
CA TYR A 156 -5.19 22.35 4.74
C TYR A 156 -4.55 21.08 5.33
N ARG A 157 -3.96 20.23 4.48
CA ARG A 157 -3.34 18.93 4.81
C ARG A 157 -4.31 17.86 5.35
N ALA A 158 -5.62 18.07 5.22
CA ALA A 158 -6.59 17.03 5.54
C ALA A 158 -6.63 15.97 4.42
N VAL A 159 -6.77 14.71 4.81
CA VAL A 159 -6.85 13.55 3.90
C VAL A 159 -8.22 13.52 3.23
N VAL A 160 -8.25 13.64 1.91
CA VAL A 160 -9.46 13.42 1.11
C VAL A 160 -9.36 12.06 0.44
N TRP A 161 -10.26 11.16 0.83
CA TRP A 161 -10.36 9.82 0.28
C TRP A 161 -11.14 9.82 -1.05
N LEU A 162 -10.65 9.03 -2.00
CA LEU A 162 -11.26 8.78 -3.29
C LEU A 162 -11.61 7.30 -3.41
N TYR A 163 -12.79 7.03 -3.97
CA TYR A 163 -13.39 5.70 -4.09
C TYR A 163 -13.74 5.44 -5.57
N LEU A 164 -13.81 4.18 -5.98
CA LEU A 164 -14.21 3.84 -7.35
C LEU A 164 -15.74 3.92 -7.49
N ALA A 165 -16.24 4.61 -8.50
CA ALA A 165 -17.67 4.84 -8.69
C ALA A 165 -18.45 3.52 -8.87
N SER A 166 -17.89 2.58 -9.64
CA SER A 166 -18.46 1.24 -9.84
C SER A 166 -18.57 0.45 -8.53
N GLU A 167 -17.53 0.39 -7.71
CA GLU A 167 -17.56 -0.34 -6.43
C GLU A 167 -18.59 0.20 -5.45
N ILE A 168 -18.86 1.51 -5.50
CA ILE A 168 -19.89 2.19 -4.72
C ILE A 168 -21.30 1.77 -5.18
N GLN A 169 -21.53 1.72 -6.50
CA GLN A 169 -22.79 1.26 -7.10
C GLN A 169 -23.00 -0.25 -6.84
N ASP A 170 -21.96 -1.07 -7.03
CA ASP A 170 -21.97 -2.51 -6.73
C ASP A 170 -22.25 -2.77 -5.25
N PHE A 171 -21.69 -1.95 -4.34
CA PHE A 171 -21.97 -2.04 -2.91
C PHE A 171 -23.43 -1.72 -2.61
N ALA A 172 -23.96 -0.63 -3.18
CA ALA A 172 -25.34 -0.21 -2.99
C ALA A 172 -26.35 -1.26 -3.49
N THR A 173 -26.10 -1.86 -4.65
CA THR A 173 -26.92 -2.93 -5.22
C THR A 173 -26.93 -4.17 -4.32
N ARG A 174 -25.79 -4.52 -3.70
CA ARG A 174 -25.65 -5.70 -2.84
C ARG A 174 -26.09 -5.49 -1.39
N ASN A 175 -26.14 -4.24 -0.91
CA ASN A 175 -26.37 -3.92 0.51
C ASN A 175 -27.36 -2.75 0.69
N PRO A 176 -28.57 -2.80 0.11
CA PRO A 176 -29.54 -1.69 0.20
C PRO A 176 -29.90 -1.34 1.66
N ASP A 177 -29.99 -2.33 2.55
CA ASP A 177 -30.28 -2.16 3.98
C ASP A 177 -29.23 -1.31 4.72
N LEU A 178 -28.00 -1.25 4.20
CA LEU A 178 -26.93 -0.41 4.76
C LEU A 178 -27.01 1.03 4.28
N LEU A 179 -27.87 1.38 3.31
CA LEU A 179 -28.00 2.72 2.72
C LEU A 179 -29.01 3.63 3.44
N ASP A 180 -30.02 3.06 4.11
CA ASP A 180 -31.04 3.81 4.86
C ASP A 180 -31.41 3.19 6.22
N GLY A 181 -32.24 3.86 7.02
CA GLY A 181 -32.67 3.39 8.34
C GLY A 181 -31.55 3.43 9.41
N ARG A 182 -31.66 2.58 10.43
CA ARG A 182 -30.71 2.54 11.55
C ARG A 182 -29.55 1.57 11.25
N LEU A 183 -28.31 2.07 11.33
CA LEU A 183 -27.12 1.22 11.21
C LEU A 183 -27.12 0.09 12.28
N PRO A 184 -26.65 -1.13 11.93
CA PRO A 184 -26.57 -2.27 12.86
C PRO A 184 -25.86 -1.93 14.17
N ALA A 185 -26.24 -2.60 15.27
CA ALA A 185 -25.77 -2.25 16.61
C ALA A 185 -24.24 -2.34 16.76
N GLY A 186 -23.62 -3.43 16.34
CA GLY A 186 -22.16 -3.58 16.36
C GLY A 186 -21.45 -2.53 15.50
N LEU A 187 -22.01 -2.17 14.34
CA LEU A 187 -21.44 -1.13 13.47
C LEU A 187 -21.50 0.27 14.11
N ARG A 188 -22.51 0.55 14.93
CA ARG A 188 -22.59 1.80 15.70
C ARG A 188 -21.56 1.83 16.84
N ALA A 189 -21.48 0.77 17.65
CA ALA A 189 -20.48 0.67 18.73
C ALA A 189 -19.05 0.93 18.20
N ARG A 190 -18.67 0.23 17.13
CA ARG A 190 -17.41 0.44 16.39
C ARG A 190 -17.13 1.90 16.00
N LEU A 191 -18.14 2.63 15.54
CA LEU A 191 -18.01 4.05 15.18
C LEU A 191 -17.87 4.96 16.40
N ASP A 192 -18.59 4.63 17.49
CA ASP A 192 -18.59 5.34 18.77
C ASP A 192 -17.24 5.15 19.50
N ASP A 193 -16.61 3.98 19.35
CA ASP A 193 -15.23 3.68 19.80
C ASP A 193 -14.14 4.40 18.96
N GLY A 194 -14.53 5.15 17.93
CA GLY A 194 -13.61 5.99 17.13
C GLY A 194 -12.95 5.29 15.94
N GLU A 195 -13.30 4.03 15.65
CA GLU A 195 -12.63 3.18 14.66
C GLU A 195 -12.67 3.75 13.23
N ASP A 196 -11.59 3.55 12.44
CA ASP A 196 -11.49 4.03 11.06
C ASP A 196 -10.59 3.14 10.18
N TRP A 197 -11.22 2.21 9.46
CA TRP A 197 -10.55 1.23 8.59
C TRP A 197 -10.07 1.80 7.26
N ARG A 198 -10.32 3.08 6.95
CA ARG A 198 -10.02 3.62 5.61
C ARG A 198 -8.54 3.55 5.27
N ALA A 199 -7.65 3.84 6.22
CA ALA A 199 -6.21 3.75 6.04
C ALA A 199 -5.74 2.29 5.88
N ARG A 200 -6.12 1.42 6.83
CA ARG A 200 -5.80 -0.01 6.81
C ARG A 200 -6.28 -0.74 5.56
N ASN A 201 -7.55 -0.56 5.18
CA ASN A 201 -8.09 -1.19 3.96
C ASN A 201 -7.44 -0.61 2.69
N TRP A 202 -7.10 0.68 2.68
CA TRP A 202 -6.34 1.28 1.58
C TRP A 202 -4.91 0.70 1.49
N ARG A 203 -4.21 0.51 2.62
CA ARG A 203 -2.89 -0.16 2.69
C ARG A 203 -2.96 -1.59 2.16
N GLY A 204 -3.91 -2.39 2.64
CA GLY A 204 -4.13 -3.76 2.16
C GLY A 204 -4.43 -3.81 0.66
N ARG A 205 -5.30 -2.93 0.16
CA ARG A 205 -5.58 -2.79 -1.28
C ARG A 205 -4.36 -2.38 -2.09
N ARG A 206 -3.57 -1.42 -1.59
CA ARG A 206 -2.31 -0.99 -2.21
C ARG A 206 -1.30 -2.13 -2.26
N LEU A 207 -1.13 -2.88 -1.18
CA LEU A 207 -0.25 -4.05 -1.13
C LEU A 207 -0.68 -5.10 -2.18
N GLY A 208 -1.97 -5.38 -2.29
CA GLY A 208 -2.49 -6.28 -3.34
C GLY A 208 -2.21 -5.81 -4.77
N ILE A 209 -2.23 -4.50 -5.03
CA ILE A 209 -1.82 -3.92 -6.33
C ILE A 209 -0.31 -4.10 -6.54
N LEU A 210 0.50 -3.77 -5.52
CA LEU A 210 1.96 -3.86 -5.58
C LEU A 210 2.43 -5.31 -5.79
N LEU A 211 1.84 -6.29 -5.11
CA LEU A 211 2.19 -7.71 -5.25
C LEU A 211 1.90 -8.25 -6.66
N ARG A 212 0.88 -7.75 -7.36
CA ARG A 212 0.62 -8.08 -8.78
C ARG A 212 1.57 -7.40 -9.76
N GLN A 213 2.19 -6.29 -9.35
CA GLN A 213 3.15 -5.53 -10.16
C GLN A 213 4.62 -5.90 -9.85
N ALA A 214 4.85 -6.60 -8.75
CA ALA A 214 6.18 -6.93 -8.24
C ALA A 214 6.90 -7.95 -9.11
N GLU A 215 8.13 -7.62 -9.50
CA GLU A 215 9.01 -8.50 -10.27
C GLU A 215 9.78 -9.44 -9.33
N GLY A 216 9.43 -10.72 -9.40
CA GLY A 216 10.12 -11.79 -8.66
C GLY A 216 9.94 -11.75 -7.12
N PRO A 217 10.60 -12.67 -6.41
CA PRO A 217 10.49 -12.77 -4.95
C PRO A 217 10.99 -11.53 -4.19
N TRP A 218 12.13 -10.95 -4.60
CA TRP A 218 12.67 -9.73 -3.98
C TRP A 218 11.74 -8.51 -4.15
N GLY A 219 11.09 -8.37 -5.31
CA GLY A 219 10.08 -7.32 -5.52
C GLY A 219 8.85 -7.50 -4.62
N ARG A 220 8.35 -8.73 -4.46
CA ARG A 220 7.22 -9.03 -3.56
C ARG A 220 7.58 -8.72 -2.11
N THR A 221 8.79 -9.10 -1.70
CA THR A 221 9.33 -8.83 -0.36
C THR A 221 9.45 -7.33 -0.10
N ALA A 222 9.96 -6.56 -1.06
CA ALA A 222 10.07 -5.10 -0.96
C ALA A 222 8.70 -4.41 -0.90
N ALA A 223 7.68 -4.95 -1.57
CA ALA A 223 6.30 -4.46 -1.46
C ALA A 223 5.76 -4.62 -0.03
N ILE A 224 5.94 -5.78 0.61
CA ILE A 224 5.51 -6.04 1.99
C ILE A 224 6.31 -5.15 2.97
N ALA A 225 7.64 -5.15 2.84
CA ALA A 225 8.54 -4.34 3.67
C ALA A 225 8.19 -2.83 3.65
N SER A 226 7.62 -2.33 2.55
CA SER A 226 7.29 -0.91 2.41
C SER A 226 6.19 -0.40 3.37
N LEU A 227 5.41 -1.30 3.99
CA LEU A 227 4.37 -1.00 4.99
C LEU A 227 4.89 -1.03 6.43
N LEU A 228 6.12 -1.49 6.68
CA LEU A 228 6.69 -1.53 8.03
C LEU A 228 7.55 -0.28 8.29
N ASP A 229 7.47 0.22 9.53
CA ASP A 229 8.40 1.23 10.03
C ASP A 229 9.85 0.69 9.99
N PRO A 230 10.89 1.52 9.71
CA PRO A 230 12.27 1.05 9.65
C PRO A 230 12.78 0.30 10.89
N VAL A 231 12.25 0.56 12.08
CA VAL A 231 12.56 -0.20 13.30
C VAL A 231 11.96 -1.61 13.21
N GLN A 232 10.66 -1.71 12.89
CA GLN A 232 9.97 -2.99 12.70
C GLN A 232 10.58 -3.83 11.57
N LEU A 233 11.06 -3.18 10.51
CA LEU A 233 11.78 -3.81 9.41
C LEU A 233 13.16 -4.35 9.86
N ALA A 234 13.90 -3.59 10.68
CA ALA A 234 15.20 -4.00 11.20
C ALA A 234 15.11 -5.18 12.19
N GLU A 235 13.98 -5.34 12.90
CA GLU A 235 13.72 -6.50 13.76
C GLU A 235 13.35 -7.79 12.99
N VAL A 236 13.08 -7.72 11.68
CA VAL A 236 12.76 -8.89 10.83
C VAL A 236 13.88 -9.18 9.81
N VAL A 237 14.69 -8.17 9.46
CA VAL A 237 15.76 -8.28 8.47
C VAL A 237 17.09 -7.88 9.07
N ASP A 238 17.76 -8.85 9.71
CA ASP A 238 19.06 -8.62 10.35
C ASP A 238 20.13 -8.14 9.34
N ASP A 239 20.22 -8.81 8.18
CA ASP A 239 21.24 -8.54 7.16
C ASP A 239 21.09 -7.10 6.59
N PRO A 240 22.08 -6.21 6.80
CA PRO A 240 22.03 -4.85 6.29
C PRO A 240 22.04 -4.77 4.76
N TYR A 241 22.59 -5.77 4.06
CA TYR A 241 22.59 -5.84 2.59
C TYR A 241 21.21 -6.21 2.05
N GLU A 242 20.47 -7.09 2.74
CA GLU A 242 19.07 -7.38 2.42
C GLU A 242 18.22 -6.13 2.62
N ARG A 243 18.36 -5.42 3.74
CA ARG A 243 17.68 -4.12 3.98
C ARG A 243 18.01 -3.08 2.90
N ALA A 244 19.28 -2.93 2.55
CA ALA A 244 19.73 -2.01 1.51
C ALA A 244 19.31 -2.44 0.08
N HIS A 245 18.95 -3.71 -0.13
CA HIS A 245 18.35 -4.18 -1.37
C HIS A 245 16.84 -3.89 -1.41
N LEU A 246 16.13 -4.18 -0.32
CA LEU A 246 14.69 -3.90 -0.18
C LEU A 246 14.36 -2.41 -0.31
N GLU A 247 15.12 -1.52 0.32
CA GLU A 247 14.93 -0.06 0.19
C GLU A 247 15.18 0.41 -1.27
N ARG A 248 16.06 -0.27 -2.01
CA ARG A 248 16.34 0.01 -3.44
C ARG A 248 15.22 -0.45 -4.37
N LEU A 249 14.49 -1.49 -3.97
CA LEU A 249 13.31 -2.03 -4.65
C LEU A 249 11.99 -1.46 -4.12
N ARG A 250 12.06 -0.53 -3.15
CA ARG A 250 10.88 0.00 -2.45
C ARG A 250 9.94 0.70 -3.43
N PRO A 251 8.64 0.35 -3.47
CA PRO A 251 7.68 1.01 -4.34
C PRO A 251 7.54 2.50 -4.04
N GLU A 252 7.54 3.33 -5.10
CA GLU A 252 7.39 4.78 -4.97
C GLU A 252 6.07 5.15 -4.25
N PRO A 253 6.07 6.12 -3.31
CA PRO A 253 4.86 6.62 -2.66
C PRO A 253 3.86 7.25 -3.67
N PRO A 254 2.54 7.18 -3.41
CA PRO A 254 1.49 7.64 -4.34
C PRO A 254 1.57 9.11 -4.78
N HIS A 255 2.23 9.97 -4.00
CA HIS A 255 2.40 11.40 -4.28
C HIS A 255 3.85 11.79 -4.62
N GLY A 256 4.72 10.79 -4.81
CA GLY A 256 6.16 10.99 -4.84
C GLY A 256 6.72 11.47 -3.50
N ARG A 257 8.03 11.69 -3.45
CA ARG A 257 8.72 12.27 -2.29
C ARG A 257 8.32 13.76 -2.14
N THR A 258 7.47 14.06 -1.16
CA THR A 258 7.03 15.44 -0.91
C THR A 258 8.05 16.22 -0.07
N GLU A 259 8.36 17.46 -0.48
CA GLU A 259 9.36 18.33 0.17
C GLU A 259 8.94 18.86 1.55
N SER A 260 7.63 18.96 1.84
CA SER A 260 7.13 19.45 3.12
C SER A 260 7.09 18.34 4.18
N LEU A 261 7.87 18.49 5.25
CA LEU A 261 7.93 17.56 6.38
C LEU A 261 6.55 17.19 6.94
N ALA A 262 5.65 18.15 7.10
CA ALA A 262 4.29 17.89 7.61
C ALA A 262 3.43 17.06 6.65
N VAL A 263 3.64 17.18 5.34
CA VAL A 263 2.95 16.31 4.35
C VAL A 263 3.57 14.91 4.36
N ARG A 264 4.90 14.82 4.47
CA ARG A 264 5.60 13.56 4.63
C ARG A 264 5.11 12.80 5.86
N GLU A 265 5.06 13.42 7.03
CA GLU A 265 4.59 12.78 8.27
C GLU A 265 3.15 12.24 8.15
N ILE A 266 2.25 12.98 7.50
CA ILE A 266 0.88 12.52 7.24
C ILE A 266 0.87 11.36 6.23
N THR A 267 1.73 11.40 5.21
CA THR A 267 1.83 10.36 4.18
C THR A 267 2.44 9.07 4.75
N ASP A 268 3.49 9.19 5.58
CA ASP A 268 4.16 8.08 6.25
C ASP A 268 3.16 7.37 7.20
N ARG A 269 2.36 8.12 7.97
CA ARG A 269 1.27 7.54 8.80
C ARG A 269 0.19 6.80 8.01
N LEU A 270 -0.07 7.18 6.76
CA LEU A 270 -1.02 6.47 5.89
C LEU A 270 -0.39 5.27 5.18
N LEU A 271 0.92 5.31 4.91
CA LEU A 271 1.65 4.24 4.22
C LEU A 271 2.06 3.10 5.13
N LEU A 272 2.48 3.42 6.36
CA LEU A 272 2.93 2.45 7.34
C LEU A 272 1.74 1.85 8.09
N ALA A 273 1.85 0.58 8.49
CA ALA A 273 0.92 -0.08 9.40
C ALA A 273 1.05 0.54 10.81
N ASP A 274 -0.09 0.78 11.45
CA ASP A 274 -0.19 1.44 12.76
C ASP A 274 -0.89 0.59 13.83
N ASP A 275 -1.76 -0.35 13.43
CA ASP A 275 -2.35 -1.32 14.35
C ASP A 275 -1.36 -2.46 14.67
N PRO A 276 -1.17 -2.86 15.96
CA PRO A 276 -0.38 -4.02 16.33
C PRO A 276 -0.71 -5.32 15.57
N ASP A 277 -1.97 -5.57 15.20
CA ASP A 277 -2.34 -6.79 14.47
C ASP A 277 -1.92 -6.73 12.99
N GLU A 278 -2.04 -5.56 12.35
CA GLU A 278 -1.58 -5.29 10.98
C GLU A 278 -0.05 -5.34 10.89
N ILE A 279 0.64 -4.77 11.89
CA ILE A 279 2.11 -4.85 12.01
C ILE A 279 2.54 -6.31 12.14
N LEU A 280 1.93 -7.09 13.05
CA LEU A 280 2.25 -8.51 13.23
C LEU A 280 2.03 -9.31 11.94
N TRP A 281 0.89 -9.12 11.28
CA TRP A 281 0.57 -9.75 10.00
C TRP A 281 1.62 -9.45 8.93
N HIS A 282 2.05 -8.20 8.80
CA HIS A 282 3.08 -7.81 7.84
C HIS A 282 4.47 -8.33 8.21
N ARG A 283 4.84 -8.42 9.49
CA ARG A 283 6.09 -9.06 9.94
C ARG A 283 6.13 -10.55 9.58
N MET A 284 5.04 -11.27 9.83
CA MET A 284 4.92 -12.69 9.44
C MET A 284 4.97 -12.88 7.92
N SER A 285 4.24 -12.05 7.18
CA SER A 285 4.24 -12.05 5.70
C SER A 285 5.63 -11.75 5.13
N LEU A 286 6.37 -10.84 5.77
CA LEU A 286 7.72 -10.45 5.37
C LEU A 286 8.71 -11.60 5.60
N ALA A 287 8.67 -12.27 6.76
CA ALA A 287 9.54 -13.40 7.06
C ALA A 287 9.40 -14.53 6.01
N LEU A 288 8.15 -14.93 5.70
CA LEU A 288 7.88 -15.95 4.67
C LEU A 288 8.37 -15.51 3.27
N SER A 289 8.14 -14.25 2.90
CA SER A 289 8.58 -13.71 1.60
C SER A 289 10.10 -13.59 1.49
N LEU A 290 10.82 -13.34 2.60
CA LEU A 290 12.29 -13.31 2.64
C LEU A 290 12.89 -14.69 2.36
N ASP A 291 12.29 -15.76 2.91
CA ASP A 291 12.80 -17.10 2.71
C ASP A 291 12.60 -17.56 1.24
N GLU A 292 11.47 -17.22 0.62
CA GLU A 292 11.28 -17.35 -0.84
C GLU A 292 12.32 -16.54 -1.62
N ALA A 293 12.62 -15.31 -1.18
CA ALA A 293 13.58 -14.44 -1.85
C ALA A 293 15.01 -14.98 -1.78
N ARG A 294 15.46 -15.40 -0.61
CA ARG A 294 16.76 -16.05 -0.36
C ARG A 294 16.91 -17.32 -1.17
N ALA A 295 15.86 -18.14 -1.28
CA ALA A 295 15.84 -19.35 -2.11
C ALA A 295 16.00 -19.05 -3.62
N SER A 296 15.50 -17.90 -4.09
CA SER A 296 15.67 -17.46 -5.49
C SER A 296 17.03 -16.83 -5.81
N GLY A 297 17.78 -16.42 -4.78
CA GLY A 297 19.10 -15.81 -4.90
C GLY A 297 19.35 -14.81 -3.77
N GLN A 298 20.60 -14.72 -3.29
CA GLN A 298 20.98 -13.79 -2.22
C GLN A 298 20.97 -12.33 -2.70
N ALA A 299 20.71 -11.39 -1.79
CA ALA A 299 20.76 -9.97 -2.08
C ALA A 299 22.15 -9.54 -2.61
N PRO A 300 22.24 -8.59 -3.56
CA PRO A 300 23.51 -8.16 -4.13
C PRO A 300 24.45 -7.55 -3.07
N ARG A 301 25.57 -8.23 -2.78
CA ARG A 301 26.61 -7.76 -1.86
C ARG A 301 27.78 -7.12 -2.64
N PRO A 302 28.35 -6.00 -2.16
CA PRO A 302 29.40 -5.26 -2.88
C PRO A 302 30.69 -6.06 -3.10
N ASP A 303 30.98 -7.06 -2.26
CA ASP A 303 32.20 -7.88 -2.35
C ASP A 303 32.09 -9.10 -3.28
N GLY A 304 30.90 -9.34 -3.87
CA GLY A 304 30.64 -10.50 -4.73
C GLY A 304 31.41 -10.50 -6.05
N ASP A 305 31.93 -9.34 -6.47
CA ASP A 305 32.69 -9.15 -7.71
C ASP A 305 34.22 -9.14 -7.48
N ARG A 306 34.67 -9.64 -6.31
CA ARG A 306 36.03 -10.17 -6.21
C ARG A 306 36.12 -11.43 -7.07
N VAL A 307 36.44 -11.19 -8.35
CA VAL A 307 36.99 -12.12 -9.33
C VAL A 307 37.53 -13.36 -8.62
N ARG A 308 36.95 -14.53 -8.91
CA ARG A 308 37.65 -15.81 -8.71
C ARG A 308 38.91 -15.73 -9.57
N LEU A 309 39.98 -15.19 -9.00
CA LEU A 309 41.29 -15.21 -9.61
C LEU A 309 41.57 -16.67 -9.95
N PRO A 310 41.93 -16.99 -11.22
CA PRO A 310 42.35 -18.33 -11.55
C PRO A 310 43.41 -18.73 -10.52
N ARG A 311 43.14 -19.81 -9.77
CA ARG A 311 44.09 -20.38 -8.82
C ARG A 311 45.41 -20.51 -9.57
N PRO A 312 46.51 -19.86 -9.13
CA PRO A 312 47.75 -19.89 -9.88
C PRO A 312 48.13 -21.34 -10.13
N GLY A 313 48.23 -21.69 -11.41
CA GLY A 313 48.49 -23.07 -11.82
C GLY A 313 49.79 -23.56 -11.21
N SER A 314 49.80 -24.83 -10.78
CA SER A 314 51.05 -25.49 -10.41
C SER A 314 52.06 -25.36 -11.56
N PRO A 315 53.34 -25.06 -11.27
CA PRO A 315 54.33 -24.86 -12.32
C PRO A 315 54.61 -26.18 -13.04
N GLY A 316 54.30 -26.21 -14.33
CA GLY A 316 54.55 -27.33 -15.23
C GLY A 316 54.67 -26.83 -16.67
N ASP A 317 55.84 -27.06 -17.26
CA ASP A 317 56.16 -27.04 -18.68
C ASP A 317 55.89 -25.73 -19.47
N ALA A 318 56.90 -24.88 -19.47
CA ALA A 318 57.17 -23.98 -20.60
C ALA A 318 57.95 -24.73 -21.69
N PRO A 319 57.68 -24.44 -22.98
CA PRO A 319 58.73 -24.35 -23.98
C PRO A 319 58.96 -22.89 -24.40
N ALA A 320 60.18 -22.58 -24.83
CA ALA A 320 60.67 -21.22 -25.01
C ALA A 320 60.76 -20.74 -26.47
N ALA A 321 61.02 -19.43 -26.59
CA ALA A 321 61.72 -18.72 -27.69
C ALA A 321 60.91 -18.02 -28.80
N GLY A 322 61.41 -16.83 -29.21
CA GLY A 322 60.90 -15.98 -30.31
C GLY A 322 60.21 -14.68 -29.84
N ALA A 323 60.86 -13.70 -29.21
CA ALA A 323 61.94 -12.81 -29.67
C ALA A 323 61.51 -11.68 -30.64
N GLY A 324 61.62 -10.41 -30.19
CA GLY A 324 61.40 -9.16 -30.95
C GLY A 324 60.00 -8.53 -30.78
N ALA A 325 59.81 -7.23 -30.52
CA ALA A 325 60.75 -6.14 -30.24
C ALA A 325 60.09 -5.00 -29.39
N ARG A 326 60.89 -4.15 -28.75
CA ARG A 326 60.56 -2.85 -28.11
C ARG A 326 61.44 -1.76 -28.76
N PRO A 327 61.34 -0.45 -28.45
CA PRO A 327 60.37 0.33 -27.63
C PRO A 327 59.60 1.34 -28.54
N ALA A 328 58.79 2.33 -28.13
CA ALA A 328 58.75 3.27 -27.00
C ALA A 328 57.33 3.90 -26.91
N GLY A 329 56.96 4.71 -25.91
CA GLY A 329 57.71 5.19 -24.74
C GLY A 329 56.75 5.63 -23.62
N TRP A 330 57.29 5.89 -22.45
CA TRP A 330 56.55 6.38 -21.28
C TRP A 330 56.73 7.89 -21.13
N THR A 331 55.64 8.61 -20.85
CA THR A 331 55.68 9.91 -20.18
C THR A 331 54.52 10.00 -19.17
N GLU A 332 54.84 10.51 -17.98
CA GLU A 332 53.92 10.62 -16.84
C GLU A 332 52.86 11.74 -16.99
N PRO A 333 51.78 11.70 -16.20
CA PRO A 333 50.71 12.69 -16.26
C PRO A 333 51.06 13.96 -15.47
N ARG A 334 50.59 15.13 -15.93
CA ARG A 334 50.54 16.33 -15.09
C ARG A 334 49.32 17.22 -15.36
N SER A 335 48.64 17.54 -14.27
CA SER A 335 47.76 18.70 -14.05
C SER A 335 46.41 18.78 -14.78
N ARG A 336 45.36 18.91 -13.95
CA ARG A 336 44.09 19.58 -14.31
C ARG A 336 44.36 21.02 -14.76
N PRO A 337 43.44 21.61 -15.54
CA PRO A 337 42.75 22.77 -14.96
C PRO A 337 41.23 22.67 -15.00
N SER A 338 40.59 23.45 -14.13
CA SER A 338 39.15 23.62 -14.02
C SER A 338 38.57 24.33 -15.25
N GLY A 339 37.36 23.94 -15.66
CA GLY A 339 36.65 24.54 -16.79
C GLY A 339 35.14 24.36 -16.63
N GLU A 340 34.54 25.39 -16.06
CA GLU A 340 33.12 25.69 -15.92
C GLU A 340 32.26 25.27 -17.11
N TRP A 341 31.18 24.51 -16.85
CA TRP A 341 30.05 24.38 -17.76
C TRP A 341 28.86 25.13 -17.15
N SER A 342 28.64 26.35 -17.64
CA SER A 342 27.55 27.22 -17.21
C SER A 342 26.19 26.65 -17.58
N LEU A 343 25.34 26.40 -16.58
CA LEU A 343 23.90 26.17 -16.79
C LEU A 343 23.17 27.51 -16.91
N PRO A 344 22.24 27.68 -17.87
CA PRO A 344 21.46 28.91 -18.00
C PRO A 344 20.48 29.07 -16.82
N ALA A 345 20.43 30.29 -16.27
CA ALA A 345 19.55 30.61 -15.14
C ALA A 345 18.06 30.66 -15.55
N PRO A 346 17.13 30.27 -14.66
CA PRO A 346 15.70 30.49 -14.88
C PRO A 346 15.34 31.98 -14.74
N PRO A 347 14.35 32.50 -15.50
CA PRO A 347 13.97 33.90 -15.45
C PRO A 347 13.33 34.26 -14.10
N ARG A 348 13.76 35.39 -13.54
CA ARG A 348 13.16 35.98 -12.34
C ARG A 348 11.75 36.51 -12.68
N ARG A 349 10.77 36.23 -11.81
CA ARG A 349 9.49 36.95 -11.79
C ARG A 349 9.53 37.98 -10.67
N ASP A 350 9.83 39.22 -11.04
CA ASP A 350 9.46 40.38 -10.22
C ASP A 350 7.94 40.58 -10.30
N GLY A 351 7.30 40.82 -9.16
CA GLY A 351 5.84 40.78 -9.06
C GLY A 351 5.33 41.02 -7.64
N ALA A 352 5.85 42.05 -6.97
CA ALA A 352 5.39 42.42 -5.63
C ALA A 352 4.01 43.10 -5.70
N ALA A 353 2.96 42.41 -5.24
CA ALA A 353 1.66 43.01 -4.91
C ALA A 353 1.38 42.81 -3.42
N ARG A 354 1.47 43.92 -2.66
CA ARG A 354 1.28 43.92 -1.20
C ARG A 354 -0.21 44.00 -0.89
N HIS A 355 -0.79 42.97 -0.28
CA HIS A 355 -2.08 43.12 0.41
C HIS A 355 -2.01 42.67 1.87
N ARG A 356 -2.59 43.54 2.70
CA ARG A 356 -2.46 43.69 4.14
C ARG A 356 -3.36 42.68 4.87
N ALA A 357 -2.78 41.82 5.69
CA ALA A 357 -3.56 41.00 6.63
C ALA A 357 -3.89 41.80 7.91
N PRO A 358 -5.13 41.75 8.43
CA PRO A 358 -5.44 42.18 9.78
C PRO A 358 -5.03 41.12 10.82
N SER A 359 -4.70 41.59 12.02
CA SER A 359 -4.22 40.82 13.16
C SER A 359 -5.31 39.98 13.85
N GLY A 360 -4.91 38.83 14.43
CA GLY A 360 -5.80 37.97 15.23
C GLY A 360 -5.03 36.98 16.11
N GLN A 361 -5.01 37.27 17.41
CA GLN A 361 -4.48 36.50 18.56
C GLN A 361 -4.48 34.97 18.40
N VAL A 362 -3.35 34.27 18.54
CA VAL A 362 -2.78 33.78 19.82
C VAL A 362 -3.79 33.06 20.73
N THR A 363 -3.76 31.73 20.71
CA THR A 363 -4.04 30.89 21.91
C THR A 363 -3.05 29.72 21.98
N ARG A 364 -2.70 29.32 23.20
CA ARG A 364 -1.64 28.35 23.51
C ARG A 364 -2.16 26.91 23.54
N GLY A 365 -1.23 25.96 23.40
CA GLY A 365 -1.48 24.53 23.26
C GLY A 365 -2.24 23.82 24.39
N LEU A 366 -2.73 22.63 24.06
CA LEU A 366 -3.51 21.74 24.92
C LEU A 366 -2.91 20.33 25.03
N LEU A 367 -1.59 20.24 25.22
CA LEU A 367 -0.90 19.02 25.70
C LEU A 367 -1.13 18.79 27.21
N ALA A 368 -2.39 18.91 27.67
CA ALA A 368 -2.76 18.99 29.08
C ALA A 368 -3.95 18.09 29.47
N ARG A 369 -4.11 16.93 28.81
CA ARG A 369 -5.19 15.95 29.12
C ARG A 369 -4.74 14.47 29.09
N TRP A 370 -3.60 14.15 29.68
CA TRP A 370 -3.13 12.76 29.86
C TRP A 370 -2.47 12.48 31.23
N ARG A 371 -3.00 13.05 32.33
CA ARG A 371 -2.74 12.58 33.71
C ARG A 371 -3.95 12.84 34.61
N LEU A 372 -4.74 11.80 34.90
CA LEU A 372 -5.50 11.55 36.14
C LEU A 372 -6.60 10.46 35.93
N ARG A 373 -6.21 9.18 36.03
CA ARG A 373 -7.11 8.07 36.39
C ARG A 373 -6.31 6.87 36.92
N ARG A 374 -5.80 7.01 38.15
CA ARG A 374 -5.39 5.90 39.02
C ARG A 374 -5.74 6.23 40.47
N ALA A 375 -6.90 5.76 40.89
CA ALA A 375 -7.39 5.63 42.27
C ALA A 375 -8.67 4.77 42.17
N SER A 376 -8.93 3.72 42.95
CA SER A 376 -8.10 2.95 43.90
C SER A 376 -8.73 1.56 44.04
N PRO A 377 -8.00 0.49 44.40
CA PRO A 377 -8.65 -0.70 44.96
C PRO A 377 -9.09 -0.40 46.41
N SER A 378 -10.34 -0.76 46.72
CA SER A 378 -10.92 -0.70 48.06
C SER A 378 -10.35 -1.77 48.98
N ARG A 379 -10.35 -1.49 50.29
CA ARG A 379 -9.85 -2.38 51.35
C ARG A 379 -11.01 -2.78 52.25
N THR A 380 -11.45 -4.04 52.19
CA THR A 380 -12.37 -4.66 53.15
C THR A 380 -12.34 -6.18 52.95
N GLY A 381 -12.25 -6.94 54.04
CA GLY A 381 -11.91 -8.38 54.05
C GLY A 381 -10.62 -8.58 54.82
#